data_AF-A0A078J3S2-F1
#
_entry.id   AF-A0A078J3S2-F1
#
_cell.length_a   1.000
_cell.length_b   1.000
_cell.length_c   1.000
_cell.angle_alpha   90.00
_cell.angle_beta   90.00
_cell.angle_gamma   90.00
#
_symmetry.space_group_name_H-M   'P 1'
#
loop_
_entity.id
_entity.type
_entity.pdbx_description
1 polymer ?
#
loop_
_entity_poly.entity_id
_entity_poly.type
_entity_poly.pdbx_seq_one_letter_code
_entity_poly.pdbx_strand_id
1 'polypeptide(L)'
;DSDGLYLMEVDRVLRPGGYWVLSGPPVTSMVKAKNQKRSLQKEMEKLNDVFRRLCWEKIAERYPVVIWRKPSNHLQCIKRLKALKFPGRCSSGDPNAAWYKEMEPCITPLLNVNDTHIRVLRNWPERLNHVPERHGVTISRFKADTNLWQRIVVYYDTKLKFLSNGKYRNIMDMNSGLGGFAAALIKYPMWVMNVVPFDLKPNTLGVVFDRGLIGTYMNWCEAFSTYPRTYDLIHANGLFSLYLDKCDIVDILLEMQRILRPEGAVIIRDGFDVLMKVKAITNQMRWNGTMYSEADNSFDHGTILIVDNSFK
;
A
#
# COMPACT_ATOMS: atom_id res chain seq x y z
N ASP A 1 16.66 2.30 -24.54
CA ASP A 1 17.14 3.17 -23.45
C ASP A 1 16.08 4.21 -23.11
N SER A 2 15.36 4.05 -22.00
CA SER A 2 14.33 5.01 -21.55
C SER A 2 14.91 6.23 -20.81
N ASP A 3 16.14 6.65 -21.12
CA ASP A 3 16.92 7.74 -20.49
C ASP A 3 16.76 7.87 -18.95
N GLY A 4 16.73 6.74 -18.24
CA GLY A 4 16.62 6.71 -16.78
C GLY A 4 15.21 6.94 -16.21
N LEU A 5 14.16 6.94 -17.03
CA LEU A 5 12.76 7.14 -16.61
C LEU A 5 12.35 6.29 -15.40
N TYR A 6 12.68 5.00 -15.41
CA TYR A 6 12.38 4.10 -14.28
C TYR A 6 13.09 4.50 -12.98
N LEU A 7 14.31 5.03 -13.07
CA LEU A 7 15.05 5.50 -11.89
C LEU A 7 14.51 6.84 -11.38
N MET A 8 13.95 7.68 -12.25
CA MET A 8 13.21 8.88 -11.85
C MET A 8 11.94 8.50 -11.10
N GLU A 9 11.25 7.45 -11.54
CA GLU A 9 10.09 6.91 -10.84
C GLU A 9 10.47 6.29 -9.47
N VAL A 10 11.59 5.56 -9.41
CA VAL A 10 12.17 5.11 -8.13
C VAL A 10 12.51 6.30 -7.24
N ASP A 11 13.08 7.38 -7.78
CA ASP A 11 13.32 8.62 -7.04
C ASP A 11 12.02 9.20 -6.49
N ARG A 12 10.96 9.30 -7.28
CA ARG A 12 9.67 9.81 -6.81
C ARG A 12 9.11 9.02 -5.63
N VAL A 13 9.16 7.68 -5.70
CA VAL A 13 8.57 6.78 -4.68
C VAL A 13 9.44 6.66 -3.42
N LEU A 14 10.76 6.72 -3.56
CA LEU A 14 11.67 6.56 -2.43
C LEU A 14 11.68 7.80 -1.53
N ARG A 15 11.55 7.60 -0.21
CA ARG A 15 11.59 8.70 0.77
C ARG A 15 12.97 9.39 0.79
N PRO A 16 13.03 10.69 1.13
CA PRO A 16 14.31 11.39 1.29
C PRO A 16 15.23 10.65 2.27
N GLY A 17 16.51 10.50 1.92
CA GLY A 17 17.48 9.75 2.72
C GLY A 17 17.43 8.22 2.58
N GLY A 18 16.48 7.68 1.81
CA GLY A 18 16.36 6.25 1.53
C GLY A 18 17.51 5.71 0.68
N TYR A 19 17.57 4.37 0.58
CA TYR A 19 18.64 3.66 -0.12
C TYR A 19 18.09 2.85 -1.29
N TRP A 20 18.86 2.78 -2.38
CA TRP A 20 18.65 1.82 -3.46
C TRP A 20 19.85 0.90 -3.55
N VAL A 21 19.57 -0.40 -3.68
CA VAL A 21 20.56 -1.48 -3.62
C VAL A 21 20.48 -2.26 -4.92
N LEU A 22 21.58 -2.29 -5.66
CA LEU A 22 21.73 -3.14 -6.82
C LEU A 22 22.59 -4.34 -6.46
N SER A 23 22.09 -5.54 -6.71
CA SER A 23 22.81 -6.80 -6.52
C SER A 23 22.93 -7.55 -7.84
N GLY A 24 24.15 -7.94 -8.22
CA GLY A 24 24.43 -8.65 -9.47
C GLY A 24 24.95 -7.74 -10.59
N PRO A 25 25.02 -8.22 -11.85
CA PRO A 25 25.50 -7.41 -12.98
C PRO A 25 24.72 -6.09 -13.10
N PRO A 26 25.37 -4.96 -13.47
CA PRO A 26 26.78 -4.83 -13.88
C PRO A 26 27.81 -4.75 -12.73
N VAL A 27 27.44 -5.01 -11.47
CA VAL A 27 28.41 -5.00 -10.35
C VAL A 27 29.40 -6.15 -10.53
N THR A 28 30.68 -5.83 -10.74
CA THR A 28 31.73 -6.83 -11.02
C THR A 28 32.69 -7.02 -9.85
N SER A 29 33.13 -8.26 -9.65
CA SER A 29 34.23 -8.57 -8.73
C SER A 29 35.54 -8.00 -9.29
N MET A 30 36.39 -7.45 -8.41
CA MET A 30 37.73 -6.98 -8.78
C MET A 30 38.57 -8.08 -9.47
N VAL A 31 38.32 -9.36 -9.14
CA VAL A 31 39.01 -10.51 -9.74
C VAL A 31 38.55 -10.77 -11.19
N LYS A 32 37.28 -10.50 -11.50
CA LYS A 32 36.70 -10.69 -12.85
C LYS A 32 36.83 -9.46 -13.75
N ALA A 33 37.31 -8.33 -13.22
CA ALA A 33 37.48 -7.08 -13.98
C ALA A 33 38.43 -7.22 -15.18
N LYS A 34 39.43 -8.11 -15.11
CA LYS A 34 40.38 -8.35 -16.21
C LYS A 34 39.75 -8.92 -17.49
N ASN A 35 38.62 -9.66 -17.39
CA ASN A 35 37.90 -10.25 -18.53
C ASN A 35 36.52 -9.58 -18.74
N GLN A 36 36.37 -8.33 -18.31
CA GLN A 36 35.08 -7.66 -18.31
C GLN A 36 34.59 -7.42 -19.74
N LYS A 37 33.34 -7.79 -20.02
CA LYS A 37 32.66 -7.33 -21.23
C LYS A 37 32.50 -5.83 -21.13
N ARG A 38 33.08 -5.08 -22.08
CA ARG A 38 32.97 -3.61 -22.23
C ARG A 38 31.51 -3.11 -22.15
N SER A 39 30.53 -3.97 -22.46
CA SER A 39 29.10 -3.67 -22.29
C SER A 39 28.69 -3.42 -20.84
N LEU A 40 29.13 -4.24 -19.88
CA LEU A 40 28.74 -4.12 -18.46
C LEU A 40 29.32 -2.84 -17.83
N GLN A 41 30.53 -2.46 -18.21
CA GLN A 41 31.14 -1.22 -17.75
C GLN A 41 30.35 0.00 -18.26
N LYS A 42 29.96 0.00 -19.54
CA LYS A 42 29.10 1.04 -20.11
C LYS A 42 27.73 1.12 -19.44
N GLU A 43 27.14 -0.02 -19.07
CA GLU A 43 25.88 -0.05 -18.32
C GLU A 43 26.03 0.59 -16.94
N MET A 44 27.11 0.26 -16.22
CA MET A 44 27.41 0.87 -14.91
C MET A 44 27.68 2.38 -15.02
N GLU A 45 28.38 2.82 -16.05
CA GLU A 45 28.61 4.24 -16.34
C GLU A 45 27.30 5.00 -16.61
N LYS A 46 26.41 4.44 -17.44
CA LYS A 46 25.07 4.99 -17.68
C LYS A 46 24.26 5.09 -16.40
N LEU A 47 24.27 4.03 -15.59
CA LEU A 47 23.56 4.00 -14.31
C LEU A 47 24.08 5.06 -13.34
N ASN A 48 25.41 5.14 -13.19
CA ASN A 48 26.05 6.15 -12.36
C ASN A 48 25.69 7.54 -12.84
N ASP A 49 25.67 7.82 -14.15
CA ASP A 49 25.28 9.12 -14.68
C ASP A 49 23.84 9.50 -14.30
N VAL A 50 22.88 8.58 -14.40
CA VAL A 50 21.48 8.83 -14.00
C VAL A 50 21.40 9.19 -12.51
N PHE A 51 22.02 8.40 -11.62
CA PHE A 51 22.05 8.73 -10.18
C PHE A 51 22.71 10.08 -9.90
N ARG A 52 23.78 10.38 -10.65
CA ARG A 52 24.51 11.65 -10.58
C ARG A 52 23.62 12.83 -10.99
N ARG A 53 22.76 12.66 -12.02
CA ARG A 53 21.76 13.65 -12.47
C ARG A 53 20.64 13.82 -11.43
N LEU A 54 20.24 12.74 -10.76
CA LEU A 54 19.25 12.74 -9.68
C LEU A 54 19.78 13.24 -8.32
N CYS A 55 21.07 13.59 -8.23
CA CYS A 55 21.72 14.04 -6.99
C CYS A 55 21.90 12.96 -5.92
N TRP A 56 21.90 11.69 -6.30
CA TRP A 56 22.14 10.59 -5.38
C TRP A 56 23.63 10.40 -5.13
N GLU A 57 23.94 9.94 -3.92
CA GLU A 57 25.30 9.65 -3.49
C GLU A 57 25.54 8.14 -3.50
N LYS A 58 26.67 7.69 -4.04
CA LYS A 58 27.09 6.29 -3.93
C LYS A 58 27.77 6.08 -2.58
N ILE A 59 27.15 5.28 -1.70
CA ILE A 59 27.61 5.07 -0.32
C ILE A 59 28.57 3.88 -0.23
N ALA A 60 28.33 2.83 -1.02
CA ALA A 60 29.16 1.64 -1.00
C ALA A 60 29.17 0.96 -2.36
N GLU A 61 30.32 0.42 -2.75
CA GLU A 61 30.50 -0.41 -3.94
C GLU A 61 31.41 -1.57 -3.60
N ARG A 62 30.82 -2.74 -3.36
CA ARG A 62 31.53 -3.97 -3.03
C ARG A 62 30.79 -5.16 -3.63
N TYR A 63 31.42 -5.85 -4.56
CA TYR A 63 30.82 -7.02 -5.21
C TYR A 63 30.19 -8.00 -4.19
N PRO A 64 28.93 -8.43 -4.40
CA PRO A 64 28.10 -8.24 -5.60
C PRO A 64 27.15 -7.03 -5.53
N VAL A 65 27.37 -6.07 -4.63
CA VAL A 65 26.40 -5.01 -4.30
C VAL A 65 26.95 -3.59 -4.49
N VAL A 66 26.10 -2.69 -4.98
CA VAL A 66 26.32 -1.24 -4.93
C VAL A 66 25.10 -0.57 -4.29
N ILE A 67 25.36 0.42 -3.43
CA ILE A 67 24.35 1.12 -2.66
C ILE A 67 24.44 2.60 -2.95
N TRP A 68 23.31 3.19 -3.33
CA TRP A 68 23.13 4.63 -3.47
C TRP A 68 22.14 5.14 -2.44
N ARG A 69 22.31 6.39 -2.03
CA ARG A 69 21.42 7.08 -1.09
C ARG A 69 20.80 8.29 -1.77
N LYS A 70 19.48 8.38 -1.68
CA LYS A 70 18.70 9.55 -2.11
C LYS A 70 18.98 10.73 -1.17
N PRO A 71 19.19 11.95 -1.69
CA PRO A 71 19.43 13.11 -0.82
C PRO A 71 18.22 13.40 0.09
N SER A 72 18.50 13.93 1.28
CA SER A 72 17.44 14.36 2.20
C SER A 72 16.75 15.66 1.76
N ASN A 73 17.43 16.48 0.96
CA ASN A 73 16.92 17.71 0.37
C ASN A 73 17.74 18.06 -0.89
N HIS A 74 17.27 18.98 -1.73
CA HIS A 74 18.00 19.36 -2.93
C HIS A 74 19.05 20.48 -2.74
N LEU A 75 19.28 21.01 -1.54
CA LEU A 75 20.10 22.23 -1.34
C LEU A 75 21.49 22.13 -1.98
N GLN A 76 22.18 21.01 -1.75
CA GLN A 76 23.52 20.77 -2.29
C GLN A 76 23.53 20.55 -3.81
N CYS A 77 22.37 20.27 -4.40
CA CYS A 77 22.22 19.96 -5.81
C CYS A 77 21.48 21.03 -6.62
N ILE A 78 20.90 22.06 -6.00
CA ILE A 78 20.16 23.12 -6.71
C ILE A 78 21.00 23.75 -7.84
N LYS A 79 22.27 24.06 -7.58
CA LYS A 79 23.16 24.64 -8.60
C LYS A 79 23.34 23.71 -9.80
N ARG A 80 23.44 22.41 -9.53
CA ARG A 80 23.61 21.37 -10.53
C ARG A 80 22.33 21.11 -11.32
N LEU A 81 21.19 21.07 -10.65
CA LEU A 81 19.86 20.96 -11.27
C LEU A 81 19.56 22.16 -12.18
N LYS A 82 20.07 23.36 -11.84
CA LYS A 82 19.98 24.55 -12.72
C LYS A 82 20.90 24.46 -13.94
N ALA A 83 22.06 23.80 -13.81
CA ALA A 83 23.02 23.64 -14.90
C ALA A 83 22.66 22.50 -15.87
N LEU A 84 21.98 21.46 -15.39
CA LEU A 84 21.49 20.35 -16.20
C LEU A 84 20.18 20.75 -16.89
N LYS A 85 20.11 20.62 -18.22
CA LYS A 85 18.85 20.82 -18.97
C LYS A 85 17.83 19.71 -18.73
N PHE A 86 18.27 18.57 -18.19
CA PHE A 86 17.45 17.38 -17.96
C PHE A 86 18.02 16.49 -16.83
N PRO A 87 17.18 15.88 -15.98
CA PRO A 87 15.72 16.03 -15.92
C PRO A 87 15.29 17.37 -15.30
N GLY A 88 14.18 17.92 -15.79
CA GLY A 88 13.54 19.11 -15.22
C GLY A 88 12.82 18.80 -13.90
N ARG A 89 12.16 19.80 -13.31
CA ARG A 89 11.24 19.58 -12.18
C ARG A 89 9.88 19.15 -12.68
N CYS A 90 9.22 18.24 -11.96
CA CYS A 90 7.87 17.83 -12.30
C CYS A 90 6.90 19.01 -12.17
N SER A 91 5.92 19.08 -13.07
CA SER A 91 4.80 20.01 -12.97
C SER A 91 4.01 19.74 -11.69
N SER A 92 3.28 20.74 -11.20
CA SER A 92 2.44 20.60 -10.00
C SER A 92 1.41 19.47 -10.20
N GLY A 93 1.54 18.41 -9.40
CA GLY A 93 0.62 17.26 -9.36
C GLY A 93 0.85 16.46 -8.09
N ASP A 94 -0.07 15.56 -7.73
CA ASP A 94 0.10 14.73 -6.52
C ASP A 94 1.31 13.80 -6.69
N PRO A 95 2.39 13.96 -5.88
CA PRO A 95 3.54 13.08 -5.93
C PRO A 95 3.24 11.69 -5.38
N ASN A 96 2.08 11.45 -4.75
CA ASN A 96 1.66 10.14 -4.26
C ASN A 96 0.74 9.40 -5.26
N ALA A 97 0.37 10.02 -6.37
CA ALA A 97 -0.41 9.34 -7.41
C ALA A 97 0.42 8.18 -8.00
N ALA A 98 -0.15 6.99 -8.08
CA ALA A 98 0.56 5.78 -8.49
C ALA A 98 -0.11 5.01 -9.63
N TRP A 99 -1.41 5.19 -9.87
CA TRP A 99 -2.18 4.50 -10.89
C TRP A 99 -2.73 5.45 -11.95
N TYR A 100 -2.86 4.95 -13.18
CA TYR A 100 -3.29 5.69 -14.37
C TYR A 100 -2.57 7.05 -14.54
N LYS A 101 -1.30 7.11 -14.09
CA LYS A 101 -0.43 8.27 -14.20
C LYS A 101 0.76 7.90 -15.06
N GLU A 102 0.96 8.66 -16.13
CA GLU A 102 2.14 8.49 -16.98
C GLU A 102 3.40 8.86 -16.21
N MET A 103 4.46 8.07 -16.40
CA MET A 103 5.77 8.38 -15.82
C MET A 103 6.33 9.62 -16.54
N GLU A 104 6.69 10.63 -15.75
CA GLU A 104 7.27 11.86 -16.27
C GLU A 104 8.79 11.84 -16.09
N PRO A 105 9.58 12.26 -17.09
CA PRO A 105 11.03 12.30 -16.98
C PRO A 105 11.51 13.55 -16.20
N CYS A 106 11.13 13.63 -14.93
CA CYS A 106 11.31 14.81 -14.08
C CYS A 106 11.65 14.42 -12.63
N ILE A 107 12.17 15.39 -11.88
CA ILE A 107 12.47 15.25 -10.45
C ILE A 107 11.33 15.86 -9.63
N THR A 108 10.79 15.06 -8.71
CA THR A 108 9.78 15.52 -7.75
C THR A 108 10.46 16.40 -6.69
N PRO A 109 10.00 17.64 -6.46
CA PRO A 109 10.59 18.52 -5.47
C PRO A 109 10.54 17.92 -4.05
N LEU A 110 11.69 17.80 -3.40
CA LEU A 110 11.77 17.56 -1.97
C LEU A 110 11.45 18.85 -1.18
N LEU A 111 10.81 18.71 -0.02
CA LEU A 111 10.55 19.81 0.91
C LEU A 111 11.86 20.50 1.32
N ASN A 112 11.83 21.83 1.46
CA ASN A 112 13.00 22.62 1.85
C ASN A 112 13.25 22.47 3.36
N VAL A 113 14.51 22.59 3.79
CA VAL A 113 14.93 22.42 5.20
C VAL A 113 14.32 23.47 6.15
N ASN A 114 13.84 24.61 5.63
CA ASN A 114 13.07 25.59 6.41
C ASN A 114 11.63 25.12 6.72
N ASP A 115 11.13 24.09 6.05
CA ASP A 115 10.04 23.28 6.58
C ASP A 115 10.66 22.35 7.63
N THR A 116 10.59 22.76 8.89
CA THR A 116 11.10 22.03 10.07
C THR A 116 10.55 20.61 10.23
N HIS A 117 9.68 20.16 9.34
CA HIS A 117 9.12 18.83 9.26
C HIS A 117 9.84 18.00 8.19
N ILE A 118 11.14 17.73 8.37
CA ILE A 118 11.62 16.42 7.91
C ILE A 118 10.71 15.44 8.64
N ARG A 119 9.78 14.80 7.93
CA ARG A 119 8.79 13.90 8.52
C ARG A 119 9.50 12.68 9.10
N VAL A 120 10.08 12.84 10.28
CA VAL A 120 10.73 11.77 11.03
C VAL A 120 9.59 10.90 11.54
N LEU A 121 9.40 9.77 10.87
CA LEU A 121 8.50 8.73 11.36
C LEU A 121 9.06 8.21 12.68
N ARG A 122 8.17 7.99 13.65
CA ARG A 122 8.54 7.25 14.85
C ARG A 122 8.99 5.84 14.49
N ASN A 123 9.81 5.25 15.34
CA ASN A 123 10.20 3.86 15.16
C ASN A 123 9.00 2.92 15.38
N TRP A 124 9.09 1.73 14.81
CA TRP A 124 8.18 0.65 15.15
C TRP A 124 8.44 0.19 16.60
N PRO A 125 7.40 -0.10 17.41
CA PRO A 125 5.97 -0.12 17.09
C PRO A 125 5.21 1.20 17.35
N GLU A 126 5.85 2.22 17.91
CA GLU A 126 5.19 3.47 18.31
C GLU A 126 4.43 4.17 17.18
N ARG A 127 4.97 4.13 15.96
CA ARG A 127 4.32 4.75 14.80
C ARG A 127 2.93 4.19 14.48
N LEU A 128 2.60 2.98 14.92
CA LEU A 128 1.31 2.34 14.64
C LEU A 128 0.10 3.18 15.11
N ASN A 129 0.25 3.84 16.26
CA ASN A 129 -0.81 4.65 16.89
C ASN A 129 -0.44 6.14 16.94
N HIS A 130 0.68 6.53 16.30
CA HIS A 130 1.06 7.92 16.18
C HIS A 130 0.28 8.57 15.04
N VAL A 131 -0.31 9.74 15.31
CA VAL A 131 -1.06 10.48 14.29
C VAL A 131 -0.06 11.00 13.24
N PRO A 132 -0.23 10.68 11.95
CA PRO A 132 0.67 11.17 10.92
C PRO A 132 0.42 12.64 10.59
N GLU A 133 1.49 13.39 10.34
CA GLU A 133 1.46 14.79 9.90
C GLU A 133 1.17 14.88 8.38
N ARG A 134 -0.04 14.48 7.97
CA ARG A 134 -0.52 14.55 6.58
C ARG A 134 -1.74 15.46 6.46
N HIS A 135 -1.81 16.20 5.35
CA HIS A 135 -3.01 16.96 5.00
C HIS A 135 -4.22 16.02 4.89
N GLY A 136 -5.35 16.42 5.48
CA GLY A 136 -6.60 15.64 5.46
C GLY A 136 -6.78 14.64 6.62
N VAL A 137 -5.81 14.52 7.52
CA VAL A 137 -5.90 13.67 8.72
C VAL A 137 -5.89 14.55 9.97
N THR A 138 -7.01 14.56 10.70
CA THR A 138 -7.09 15.19 12.02
C THR A 138 -6.79 14.17 13.13
N ILE A 139 -6.25 14.65 14.26
CA ILE A 139 -6.01 13.83 15.45
C ILE A 139 -7.29 13.12 15.91
N SER A 140 -8.42 13.83 15.91
CA SER A 140 -9.72 13.29 16.31
C SER A 140 -10.15 12.15 15.40
N ARG A 141 -10.08 12.33 14.07
CA ARG A 141 -10.47 11.31 13.09
C ARG A 141 -9.61 10.05 13.22
N PHE A 142 -8.29 10.20 13.33
CA PHE A 142 -7.36 9.07 13.45
C PHE A 142 -7.59 8.26 14.74
N LYS A 143 -7.78 8.94 15.87
CA LYS A 143 -8.09 8.29 17.15
C LYS A 143 -9.45 7.61 17.13
N ALA A 144 -10.47 8.26 16.56
CA ALA A 144 -11.80 7.70 16.41
C ALA A 144 -11.77 6.40 15.58
N ASP A 145 -11.08 6.41 14.42
CA ASP A 145 -10.89 5.21 13.59
C ASP A 145 -10.19 4.09 14.34
N THR A 146 -9.09 4.39 15.04
CA THR A 146 -8.33 3.38 15.81
C THR A 146 -9.19 2.75 16.91
N ASN A 147 -9.93 3.57 17.67
CA ASN A 147 -10.80 3.10 18.74
C ASN A 147 -12.01 2.31 18.20
N LEU A 148 -12.57 2.73 17.06
CA LEU A 148 -13.67 2.04 16.39
C LEU A 148 -13.25 0.62 16.00
N TRP A 149 -12.12 0.49 15.30
CA TRP A 149 -11.65 -0.82 14.83
C TRP A 149 -11.26 -1.76 15.96
N GLN A 150 -10.72 -1.26 17.07
CA GLN A 150 -10.48 -2.07 18.26
C GLN A 150 -11.76 -2.71 18.80
N ARG A 151 -12.90 -1.99 18.76
CA ARG A 151 -14.20 -2.52 19.18
C ARG A 151 -14.79 -3.48 18.16
N ILE A 152 -14.77 -3.11 16.87
CA ILE A 152 -15.34 -3.92 15.79
C ILE A 152 -14.63 -5.27 15.68
N VAL A 153 -13.30 -5.31 15.79
CA VAL A 153 -12.54 -6.58 15.74
C VAL A 153 -12.95 -7.53 16.86
N VAL A 154 -13.19 -7.03 18.07
CA VAL A 154 -13.71 -7.84 19.18
C VAL A 154 -15.10 -8.36 18.86
N TYR A 155 -15.97 -7.54 18.26
CA TYR A 155 -17.29 -7.98 17.83
C TYR A 155 -17.21 -9.09 16.76
N TYR A 156 -16.36 -8.94 15.73
CA TYR A 156 -16.14 -9.97 14.72
C TYR A 156 -15.67 -11.30 15.35
N ASP A 157 -14.82 -11.22 16.37
CA ASP A 157 -14.35 -12.41 17.09
C ASP A 157 -15.47 -13.15 17.82
N THR A 158 -16.49 -12.45 18.34
CA THR A 158 -17.67 -13.12 18.94
C THR A 158 -18.42 -14.00 17.95
N LYS A 159 -18.33 -13.71 16.65
CA LYS A 159 -19.04 -14.44 15.59
C LYS A 159 -18.17 -15.52 14.94
N LEU A 160 -16.89 -15.22 14.68
CA LEU A 160 -15.97 -16.09 13.95
C LEU A 160 -14.96 -16.84 14.83
N LYS A 161 -14.78 -16.41 16.08
CA LYS A 161 -13.78 -16.93 17.03
C LYS A 161 -12.38 -17.06 16.42
N PHE A 162 -11.96 -16.06 15.64
CA PHE A 162 -10.79 -16.16 14.77
C PHE A 162 -9.50 -15.58 15.36
N LEU A 163 -9.59 -14.74 16.40
CA LEU A 163 -8.42 -14.05 16.93
C LEU A 163 -7.43 -15.00 17.61
N SER A 164 -7.96 -16.04 18.27
CA SER A 164 -7.17 -16.92 19.15
C SER A 164 -6.98 -18.35 18.62
N ASN A 165 -7.66 -18.73 17.53
CA ASN A 165 -7.62 -20.10 17.01
C ASN A 165 -6.50 -20.33 15.97
N GLY A 166 -5.87 -19.25 15.48
CA GLY A 166 -4.83 -19.32 14.45
C GLY A 166 -5.31 -19.80 13.07
N LYS A 167 -6.63 -19.87 12.85
CA LYS A 167 -7.29 -20.33 11.61
C LYS A 167 -7.01 -19.38 10.45
N TYR A 168 -7.10 -18.07 10.70
CA TYR A 168 -6.82 -17.05 9.70
C TYR A 168 -5.51 -16.35 10.04
N ARG A 169 -4.57 -16.30 9.10
CA ARG A 169 -3.26 -15.66 9.29
C ARG A 169 -2.95 -14.67 8.18
N ASN A 170 -3.50 -14.89 6.99
CA ASN A 170 -3.35 -14.02 5.84
C ASN A 170 -4.66 -13.31 5.54
N ILE A 171 -4.72 -12.02 5.83
CA ILE A 171 -5.95 -11.21 5.73
C ILE A 171 -5.79 -10.15 4.66
N MET A 172 -6.83 -9.94 3.86
CA MET A 172 -6.94 -8.78 2.97
C MET A 172 -8.01 -7.83 3.50
N ASP A 173 -7.66 -6.56 3.64
CA ASP A 173 -8.61 -5.48 3.94
C ASP A 173 -8.82 -4.65 2.68
N MET A 174 -9.92 -4.88 1.97
CA MET A 174 -10.16 -4.35 0.63
C MET A 174 -10.45 -2.84 0.62
N ASN A 175 -10.83 -2.27 1.77
CA ASN A 175 -11.02 -0.83 1.95
C ASN A 175 -10.50 -0.39 3.32
N SER A 176 -9.17 -0.30 3.42
CA SER A 176 -8.45 -0.14 4.68
C SER A 176 -8.59 1.23 5.33
N GLY A 177 -9.09 2.25 4.62
CA GLY A 177 -9.20 3.60 5.17
C GLY A 177 -7.87 4.09 5.77
N LEU A 178 -7.83 4.33 7.08
CA LEU A 178 -6.61 4.75 7.80
C LEU A 178 -5.77 3.59 8.36
N GLY A 179 -6.04 2.34 7.96
CA GLY A 179 -5.38 1.13 8.44
C GLY A 179 -5.77 0.72 9.87
N GLY A 180 -6.89 1.22 10.39
CA GLY A 180 -7.31 0.95 11.76
C GLY A 180 -7.64 -0.53 12.02
N PHE A 181 -8.23 -1.23 11.05
CA PHE A 181 -8.51 -2.66 11.14
C PHE A 181 -7.23 -3.47 11.32
N ALA A 182 -6.23 -3.27 10.45
CA ALA A 182 -4.92 -3.92 10.59
C ALA A 182 -4.21 -3.55 11.90
N ALA A 183 -4.31 -2.28 12.34
CA ALA A 183 -3.73 -1.85 13.60
C ALA A 183 -4.37 -2.55 14.81
N ALA A 184 -5.68 -2.81 14.78
CA ALA A 184 -6.38 -3.55 15.83
C ALA A 184 -5.98 -5.05 15.88
N LEU A 185 -5.54 -5.61 14.74
CA LEU A 185 -5.14 -7.01 14.62
C LEU A 185 -3.64 -7.26 14.89
N ILE A 186 -2.83 -6.22 15.04
CA ILE A 186 -1.36 -6.33 15.09
C ILE A 186 -0.81 -7.24 16.19
N LYS A 187 -1.56 -7.40 17.29
CA LYS A 187 -1.15 -8.17 18.47
C LYS A 187 -1.36 -9.68 18.30
N TYR A 188 -1.98 -10.08 17.20
CA TYR A 188 -2.25 -11.47 16.87
C TYR A 188 -1.28 -11.93 15.78
N PRO A 189 -1.05 -13.25 15.62
CA PRO A 189 -0.14 -13.80 14.61
C PRO A 189 -0.77 -13.78 13.21
N MET A 190 -1.21 -12.60 12.79
CA MET A 190 -1.92 -12.35 11.55
C MET A 190 -1.23 -11.21 10.81
N TRP A 191 -1.21 -11.30 9.48
CA TRP A 191 -0.76 -10.22 8.62
C TRP A 191 -1.94 -9.72 7.78
N VAL A 192 -1.97 -8.41 7.55
CA VAL A 192 -3.05 -7.75 6.81
C VAL A 192 -2.47 -7.01 5.62
N MET A 193 -2.90 -7.37 4.41
CA MET A 193 -2.72 -6.54 3.22
C MET A 193 -3.77 -5.43 3.24
N ASN A 194 -3.34 -4.20 3.48
CA ASN A 194 -4.23 -3.04 3.47
C ASN A 194 -4.39 -2.53 2.04
N VAL A 195 -5.60 -2.56 1.50
CA VAL A 195 -5.88 -2.01 0.18
C VAL A 195 -6.64 -0.70 0.32
N VAL A 196 -6.18 0.33 -0.36
CA VAL A 196 -6.87 1.63 -0.44
C VAL A 196 -7.48 1.74 -1.84
N PRO A 197 -8.81 1.80 -1.97
CA PRO A 197 -9.46 2.00 -3.26
C PRO A 197 -8.94 3.24 -3.97
N PHE A 198 -8.62 3.13 -5.26
CA PHE A 198 -8.06 4.22 -6.06
C PHE A 198 -8.92 5.48 -6.05
N ASP A 199 -10.24 5.33 -6.08
CA ASP A 199 -11.19 6.45 -6.10
C ASP A 199 -11.37 7.16 -4.75
N LEU A 200 -10.81 6.59 -3.67
CA LEU A 200 -11.00 7.15 -2.34
C LEU A 200 -10.23 8.48 -2.22
N LYS A 201 -10.97 9.58 -2.02
CA LYS A 201 -10.42 10.92 -1.77
C LYS A 201 -10.82 11.41 -0.37
N PRO A 202 -9.88 11.91 0.46
CA PRO A 202 -8.44 11.96 0.21
C PRO A 202 -7.80 10.58 0.26
N ASN A 203 -6.69 10.46 -0.46
CA ASN A 203 -5.86 9.27 -0.50
C ASN A 203 -5.23 8.96 0.87
N THR A 204 -5.51 7.76 1.40
CA THR A 204 -5.10 7.37 2.76
C THR A 204 -3.93 6.38 2.83
N LEU A 205 -3.40 5.86 1.71
CA LEU A 205 -2.32 4.86 1.78
C LEU A 205 -1.04 5.41 2.43
N GLY A 206 -0.78 6.70 2.25
CA GLY A 206 0.32 7.38 2.95
C GLY A 206 0.20 7.29 4.47
N VAL A 207 -1.03 7.27 5.01
CA VAL A 207 -1.31 7.07 6.44
C VAL A 207 -0.99 5.63 6.84
N VAL A 208 -1.43 4.65 6.04
CA VAL A 208 -1.13 3.22 6.25
C VAL A 208 0.39 3.01 6.37
N PHE A 209 1.17 3.58 5.45
CA PHE A 209 2.64 3.50 5.50
C PHE A 209 3.25 4.24 6.68
N ASP A 210 2.72 5.41 7.05
CA ASP A 210 3.23 6.16 8.20
C ASP A 210 2.95 5.44 9.53
N ARG A 211 1.88 4.63 9.60
CA ARG A 211 1.63 3.67 10.71
C ARG A 211 2.59 2.48 10.72
N GLY A 212 3.38 2.29 9.65
CA GLY A 212 4.26 1.14 9.49
C GLY A 212 3.58 -0.13 8.99
N LEU A 213 2.36 -0.02 8.47
CA LEU A 213 1.62 -1.12 7.89
C LEU A 213 1.96 -1.26 6.40
N ILE A 214 1.75 -2.46 5.86
CA ILE A 214 1.89 -2.70 4.41
C ILE A 214 0.55 -2.48 3.72
N GLY A 215 0.60 -1.96 2.49
CA GLY A 215 -0.60 -1.76 1.71
C GLY A 215 -0.33 -1.36 0.26
N THR A 216 -1.40 -1.31 -0.52
CA THR A 216 -1.40 -0.94 -1.94
C THR A 216 -2.66 -0.19 -2.33
N TYR A 217 -2.65 0.46 -3.49
CA TYR A 217 -3.89 0.87 -4.16
C TYR A 217 -4.48 -0.26 -4.99
N MET A 218 -5.79 -0.18 -5.22
CA MET A 218 -6.49 -1.03 -6.18
C MET A 218 -7.76 -0.34 -6.71
N ASN A 219 -8.06 -0.53 -7.99
CA ASN A 219 -9.39 -0.38 -8.56
C ASN A 219 -10.07 -1.75 -8.53
N TRP A 220 -11.12 -1.91 -7.73
CA TRP A 220 -11.78 -3.22 -7.58
C TRP A 220 -12.64 -3.62 -8.78
N CYS A 221 -12.73 -2.78 -9.81
CA CYS A 221 -13.23 -3.16 -11.13
C CYS A 221 -12.20 -3.93 -11.97
N GLU A 222 -10.97 -4.10 -11.48
CA GLU A 222 -9.91 -4.88 -12.09
C GLU A 222 -9.48 -6.04 -11.19
N ALA A 223 -8.83 -7.05 -11.77
CA ALA A 223 -8.30 -8.19 -11.02
C ALA A 223 -7.05 -7.81 -10.21
N PHE A 224 -7.01 -8.17 -8.93
CA PHE A 224 -5.87 -7.88 -8.05
C PHE A 224 -4.66 -8.74 -8.43
N SER A 225 -3.49 -8.12 -8.52
CA SER A 225 -2.24 -8.81 -8.90
C SER A 225 -1.72 -9.71 -7.77
N THR A 226 -2.39 -10.84 -7.56
CA THR A 226 -2.03 -11.89 -6.61
C THR A 226 -2.39 -13.27 -7.15
N TYR A 227 -1.73 -14.30 -6.63
CA TYR A 227 -2.09 -15.68 -6.94
C TYR A 227 -3.51 -16.01 -6.43
N PRO A 228 -4.28 -16.86 -7.13
CA PRO A 228 -5.51 -17.41 -6.59
C PRO A 228 -5.27 -18.07 -5.24
N ARG A 229 -6.27 -18.08 -4.35
CA ARG A 229 -6.20 -18.73 -3.03
C ARG A 229 -5.02 -18.22 -2.16
N THR A 230 -4.85 -16.91 -2.09
CA THR A 230 -3.81 -16.27 -1.26
C THR A 230 -4.28 -16.05 0.18
N TYR A 231 -5.49 -15.55 0.38
CA TYR A 231 -5.95 -15.01 1.68
C TYR A 231 -6.89 -15.97 2.40
N ASP A 232 -6.75 -16.09 3.72
CA ASP A 232 -7.63 -16.90 4.57
C ASP A 232 -8.90 -16.11 4.98
N LEU A 233 -8.79 -14.78 5.08
CA LEU A 233 -9.91 -13.89 5.42
C LEU A 233 -9.90 -12.66 4.51
N ILE A 234 -11.06 -12.32 3.96
CA ILE A 234 -11.26 -11.08 3.21
C ILE A 234 -12.22 -10.19 4.00
N HIS A 235 -11.79 -8.97 4.27
CA HIS A 235 -12.58 -7.93 4.92
C HIS A 235 -12.91 -6.82 3.92
N ALA A 236 -14.19 -6.45 3.84
CA ALA A 236 -14.69 -5.40 2.96
C ALA A 236 -15.64 -4.50 3.75
N ASN A 237 -15.23 -3.26 4.03
CA ASN A 237 -16.03 -2.26 4.73
C ASN A 237 -16.42 -1.10 3.82
N GLY A 238 -17.72 -0.95 3.56
CA GLY A 238 -18.28 0.06 2.64
C GLY A 238 -17.78 -0.07 1.21
N LEU A 239 -17.22 -1.23 0.84
CA LEU A 239 -16.60 -1.44 -0.46
C LEU A 239 -17.64 -1.45 -1.56
N PHE A 240 -18.74 -2.17 -1.39
CA PHE A 240 -19.74 -2.33 -2.43
C PHE A 240 -20.51 -1.02 -2.64
N SER A 241 -20.80 -0.28 -1.57
CA SER A 241 -21.32 1.10 -1.71
C SER A 241 -20.38 2.01 -2.50
N LEU A 242 -19.05 1.87 -2.31
CA LEU A 242 -18.07 2.70 -3.02
C LEU A 242 -17.99 2.42 -4.52
N TYR A 243 -18.36 1.21 -4.95
CA TYR A 243 -18.27 0.72 -6.33
C TYR A 243 -19.62 0.48 -7.01
N LEU A 244 -20.74 0.73 -6.32
CA LEU A 244 -22.10 0.38 -6.76
C LEU A 244 -22.43 0.86 -8.17
N ASP A 245 -21.97 2.07 -8.53
CA ASP A 245 -22.24 2.71 -9.82
C ASP A 245 -21.01 2.75 -10.76
N LYS A 246 -19.97 1.96 -10.44
CA LYS A 246 -18.69 1.98 -11.17
C LYS A 246 -18.40 0.69 -11.93
N CYS A 247 -18.75 -0.45 -11.33
CA CYS A 247 -18.65 -1.76 -11.96
C CYS A 247 -19.62 -2.75 -11.31
N ASP A 248 -19.75 -3.92 -11.94
CA ASP A 248 -20.67 -4.94 -11.45
C ASP A 248 -20.19 -5.51 -10.10
N ILE A 249 -21.11 -5.63 -9.14
CA ILE A 249 -20.89 -6.31 -7.86
C ILE A 249 -20.37 -7.73 -8.09
N VAL A 250 -20.83 -8.39 -9.16
CA VAL A 250 -20.40 -9.74 -9.55
C VAL A 250 -18.89 -9.79 -9.80
N ASP A 251 -18.30 -8.79 -10.45
CA ASP A 251 -16.87 -8.77 -10.76
C ASP A 251 -16.03 -8.73 -9.47
N ILE A 252 -16.43 -7.90 -8.51
CA ILE A 252 -15.78 -7.81 -7.19
C ILE A 252 -15.92 -9.14 -6.44
N LEU A 253 -17.11 -9.75 -6.44
CA LEU A 253 -17.35 -11.02 -5.75
C LEU A 253 -16.57 -12.18 -6.38
N LEU A 254 -16.44 -12.21 -7.71
CA LEU A 254 -15.61 -13.19 -8.42
C LEU A 254 -14.13 -13.02 -8.07
N GLU A 255 -13.67 -11.79 -7.93
CA GLU A 255 -12.30 -11.51 -7.50
C GLU A 255 -12.06 -11.97 -6.05
N MET A 256 -13.00 -11.70 -5.14
CA MET A 256 -12.98 -12.21 -3.77
C MET A 256 -12.94 -13.75 -3.77
N GLN A 257 -13.79 -14.39 -4.59
CA GLN A 257 -13.81 -15.85 -4.76
C GLN A 257 -12.49 -16.38 -5.32
N ARG A 258 -11.81 -15.66 -6.21
CA ARG A 258 -10.53 -16.10 -6.80
C ARG A 258 -9.42 -16.10 -5.76
N ILE A 259 -9.32 -15.07 -4.92
CA ILE A 259 -8.20 -14.86 -4.00
C ILE A 259 -8.40 -15.50 -2.62
N LEU A 260 -9.64 -15.80 -2.22
CA LEU A 260 -9.96 -16.48 -0.96
C LEU A 260 -9.51 -17.94 -0.98
N ARG A 261 -8.86 -18.45 0.06
CA ARG A 261 -8.50 -19.87 0.19
C ARG A 261 -9.72 -20.76 0.47
N PRO A 262 -9.63 -22.07 0.19
CA PRO A 262 -10.59 -23.03 0.74
C PRO A 262 -10.72 -22.86 2.26
N GLU A 263 -11.93 -23.03 2.80
CA GLU A 263 -12.24 -22.81 4.24
C GLU A 263 -12.00 -21.38 4.76
N GLY A 264 -11.68 -20.46 3.85
CA GLY A 264 -11.56 -19.05 4.18
C GLY A 264 -12.91 -18.41 4.47
N ALA A 265 -12.87 -17.24 5.08
CA ALA A 265 -14.05 -16.46 5.38
C ALA A 265 -14.05 -15.08 4.71
N VAL A 266 -15.24 -14.54 4.51
CA VAL A 266 -15.44 -13.18 4.05
C VAL A 266 -16.31 -12.42 5.06
N ILE A 267 -15.88 -11.22 5.43
CA ILE A 267 -16.65 -10.27 6.25
C ILE A 267 -16.95 -9.07 5.37
N ILE A 268 -18.24 -8.84 5.10
CA ILE A 268 -18.71 -7.68 4.35
C ILE A 268 -19.56 -6.82 5.26
N ARG A 269 -19.10 -5.60 5.56
CA ARG A 269 -19.86 -4.58 6.29
C ARG A 269 -20.25 -3.49 5.31
N ASP A 270 -21.54 -3.29 5.08
CA ASP A 270 -22.06 -2.28 4.14
C ASP A 270 -23.50 -1.88 4.49
N GLY A 271 -24.08 -0.95 3.74
CA GLY A 271 -25.48 -0.58 3.85
C GLY A 271 -26.41 -1.79 3.65
N PHE A 272 -27.53 -1.83 4.37
CA PHE A 272 -28.46 -2.97 4.34
C PHE A 272 -28.92 -3.32 2.91
N ASP A 273 -29.35 -2.33 2.15
CA ASP A 273 -29.85 -2.54 0.77
C ASP A 273 -28.76 -3.08 -0.17
N VAL A 274 -27.51 -2.65 0.02
CA VAL A 274 -26.36 -3.15 -0.73
C VAL A 274 -26.09 -4.60 -0.35
N LEU A 275 -26.14 -4.93 0.94
CA LEU A 275 -25.92 -6.30 1.41
C LEU A 275 -27.01 -7.27 0.98
N MET A 276 -28.26 -6.82 0.83
CA MET A 276 -29.31 -7.65 0.25
C MET A 276 -28.98 -8.05 -1.20
N LYS A 277 -28.46 -7.10 -2.01
CA LYS A 277 -28.00 -7.39 -3.38
C LYS A 277 -26.80 -8.34 -3.37
N VAL A 278 -25.78 -8.06 -2.55
CA VAL A 278 -24.59 -8.91 -2.40
C VAL A 278 -25.00 -10.32 -2.01
N LYS A 279 -25.86 -10.48 -0.99
CA LYS A 279 -26.35 -11.76 -0.50
C LYS A 279 -27.09 -12.56 -1.58
N ALA A 280 -27.90 -11.90 -2.40
CA ALA A 280 -28.62 -12.56 -3.49
C ALA A 280 -27.65 -13.18 -4.52
N ILE A 281 -26.55 -12.50 -4.83
CA ILE A 281 -25.51 -13.01 -5.73
C ILE A 281 -24.69 -14.10 -5.03
N THR A 282 -24.26 -13.88 -3.79
CA THR A 282 -23.46 -14.88 -3.06
C THR A 282 -24.21 -16.20 -2.86
N ASN A 283 -25.54 -16.15 -2.67
CA ASN A 283 -26.38 -17.34 -2.61
C ASN A 283 -26.32 -18.15 -3.92
N GLN A 284 -26.32 -17.47 -5.08
CA GLN A 284 -26.17 -18.11 -6.39
C GLN A 284 -24.76 -18.70 -6.57
N MET A 285 -23.75 -18.06 -5.98
CA MET A 285 -22.38 -18.59 -5.88
C MET A 285 -22.22 -19.72 -4.86
N ARG A 286 -23.31 -20.14 -4.19
CA ARG A 286 -23.34 -21.17 -3.13
C ARG A 286 -22.50 -20.81 -1.90
N TRP A 287 -22.28 -19.53 -1.66
CA TRP A 287 -21.67 -19.03 -0.44
C TRP A 287 -22.69 -19.05 0.70
N ASN A 288 -22.35 -19.69 1.82
CA ASN A 288 -23.21 -19.73 2.99
C ASN A 288 -23.05 -18.44 3.83
N GLY A 289 -23.81 -17.41 3.45
CA GLY A 289 -23.74 -16.10 4.10
C GLY A 289 -24.75 -15.91 5.24
N THR A 290 -24.30 -15.54 6.43
CA THR A 290 -25.17 -15.16 7.56
C THR A 290 -25.14 -13.64 7.75
N MET A 291 -26.31 -13.01 7.83
CA MET A 291 -26.43 -11.58 8.14
C MET A 291 -26.58 -11.37 9.64
N TYR A 292 -25.87 -10.39 10.17
CA TYR A 292 -26.00 -9.94 11.54
C TYR A 292 -26.40 -8.46 11.55
N SER A 293 -27.54 -8.15 12.18
CA SER A 293 -27.89 -6.79 12.56
C SER A 293 -27.20 -6.44 13.88
N GLU A 294 -26.56 -5.28 13.97
CA GLU A 294 -26.12 -4.74 15.26
C GLU A 294 -27.37 -4.26 16.01
N ALA A 295 -27.75 -4.99 17.06
CA ALA A 295 -28.99 -4.80 17.80
C ALA A 295 -28.93 -3.68 18.86
N ASP A 296 -27.91 -2.81 18.88
CA ASP A 296 -27.81 -1.75 19.89
C ASP A 296 -27.34 -0.40 19.35
N ASN A 297 -28.17 0.60 19.60
CA ASN A 297 -28.04 1.99 19.19
C ASN A 297 -26.80 2.66 19.80
N SER A 298 -25.82 3.05 18.97
CA SER A 298 -25.00 4.28 19.19
C SER A 298 -23.89 4.50 18.15
N PHE A 299 -23.61 3.54 17.26
CA PHE A 299 -22.61 3.71 16.20
C PHE A 299 -23.20 3.25 14.87
N ASP A 300 -23.66 4.22 14.09
CA ASP A 300 -24.29 3.98 12.79
C ASP A 300 -23.32 3.27 11.81
N HIS A 301 -23.93 2.55 10.85
CA HIS A 301 -23.41 2.10 9.56
C HIS A 301 -22.81 0.69 9.45
N GLY A 302 -23.67 -0.34 9.39
CA GLY A 302 -23.48 -1.50 8.51
C GLY A 302 -24.04 -2.82 9.04
N THR A 303 -24.86 -3.51 8.24
CA THR A 303 -25.14 -4.94 8.47
C THR A 303 -23.87 -5.73 8.13
N ILE A 304 -23.67 -6.91 8.71
CA ILE A 304 -22.47 -7.72 8.42
C ILE A 304 -22.91 -9.04 7.79
N LEU A 305 -22.36 -9.36 6.61
CA LEU A 305 -22.46 -10.66 5.97
C LEU A 305 -21.17 -11.44 6.21
N ILE A 306 -21.28 -12.56 6.93
CA ILE A 306 -20.18 -13.51 7.12
C ILE A 306 -20.42 -14.71 6.23
N VAL A 307 -19.46 -14.99 5.36
CA VAL A 307 -19.44 -16.20 4.53
C VAL A 307 -18.35 -17.10 5.07
N ASP A 308 -18.71 -18.26 5.59
CA ASP A 308 -17.76 -19.31 5.95
C ASP A 308 -17.79 -20.36 4.84
N ASN A 309 -16.66 -20.56 4.15
CA ASN A 309 -16.51 -21.53 3.07
C ASN A 309 -15.91 -22.86 3.57
N SER A 310 -16.01 -23.14 4.88
CA SER A 310 -15.72 -24.47 5.42
C SER A 310 -16.78 -25.47 4.97
N PHE A 311 -16.35 -26.63 4.48
CA PHE A 311 -17.25 -27.73 4.20
C PHE A 311 -17.88 -28.19 5.51
N LYS A 312 -19.21 -28.25 5.56
CA LYS A 312 -19.93 -29.02 6.59
C LYS A 312 -19.85 -30.50 6.26
#